data_AF-A0A432ZYE8-F1
#
_entry.id   AF-A0A432ZYE8-F1
#
_cell.length_a   1.000
_cell.length_b   1.000
_cell.length_c   1.000
_cell.angle_alpha   90.00
_cell.angle_beta   90.00
_cell.angle_gamma   90.00
#
_symmetry.space_group_name_H-M   'P 1'
#
loop_
_entity.id
_entity.type
_entity.pdbx_description
1 polymer ?
#
loop_
_entity_poly.entity_id
_entity_poly.type
_entity_poly.pdbx_seq_one_letter_code
_entity_poly.pdbx_strand_id
1 'polypeptide(L)'
;VKRPPPHGPLSQYIELKTSRIISSQRDETNFERRKLIKFWAQSFLVGTPTIICGFRDDDGFVKTVQTFKTMEIPRMVRGKDNMWDANVCINFANAVLNWIREHVTEDDPQVTYTISWKQPWQNVELTYAGKTNAFLTESYLKGEMRPE
;
A
#
# COMPACT_ATOMS: atom_id res chain seq x y z
N VAL A 1 -8.90 -4.25 16.86
CA VAL A 1 -8.65 -4.88 15.54
C VAL A 1 -9.97 -4.85 14.77
N LYS A 2 -10.08 -4.05 13.71
CA LYS A 2 -11.28 -4.06 12.84
C LYS A 2 -11.41 -5.47 12.24
N ARG A 3 -12.54 -6.15 12.49
CA ARG A 3 -12.88 -7.37 11.77
C ARG A 3 -13.19 -6.99 10.32
N PRO A 4 -12.80 -7.79 9.32
CA PRO A 4 -13.26 -7.54 7.96
C PRO A 4 -14.79 -7.54 7.95
N PRO A 5 -15.43 -6.66 7.16
CA PRO A 5 -16.89 -6.62 7.08
C PRO A 5 -17.39 -8.01 6.66
N PRO A 6 -18.42 -8.59 7.32
CA PRO A 6 -18.63 -10.04 7.23
C PRO A 6 -19.08 -10.53 5.85
N HIS A 7 -19.60 -9.67 4.96
CA HIS A 7 -20.22 -10.12 3.71
C HIS A 7 -20.10 -9.05 2.61
N GLY A 8 -18.99 -9.05 1.87
CA GLY A 8 -18.80 -8.21 0.69
C GLY A 8 -17.86 -8.89 -0.32
N PRO A 9 -17.92 -8.55 -1.62
CA PRO A 9 -17.13 -9.22 -2.66
C PRO A 9 -15.63 -9.21 -2.37
N LEU A 10 -15.13 -8.20 -1.65
CA LEU A 10 -13.74 -8.07 -1.24
C LEU A 10 -13.23 -9.24 -0.40
N SER A 11 -14.08 -9.87 0.42
CA SER A 11 -13.67 -11.01 1.25
C SER A 11 -13.42 -12.28 0.44
N GLN A 12 -13.80 -12.29 -0.84
CA GLN A 12 -13.58 -13.40 -1.77
C GLN A 12 -12.36 -13.17 -2.67
N TYR A 13 -11.80 -11.96 -2.71
CA TYR A 13 -10.64 -11.68 -3.53
C TYR A 13 -9.35 -12.27 -2.95
N ILE A 14 -8.44 -12.58 -3.87
CA ILE A 14 -7.10 -13.09 -3.60
C ILE A 14 -6.11 -12.21 -4.33
N GLU A 15 -5.09 -11.71 -3.62
CA GLU A 15 -3.97 -11.02 -4.24
C GLU A 15 -2.92 -12.06 -4.69
N LEU A 16 -2.57 -12.07 -5.97
CA LEU A 16 -1.50 -12.93 -6.49
C LEU A 16 -0.18 -12.19 -6.53
N LYS A 17 0.88 -12.82 -6.01
CA LYS A 17 2.24 -12.30 -6.00
C LYS A 17 3.24 -13.33 -6.53
N THR A 18 4.39 -12.85 -6.96
CA THR A 18 5.56 -13.70 -7.20
C THR A 18 6.77 -13.14 -6.47
N SER A 19 7.68 -14.03 -6.08
CA SER A 19 8.99 -13.68 -5.53
C SER A 19 10.03 -14.71 -5.97
N ARG A 20 11.31 -14.35 -5.99
CA ARG A 20 12.39 -15.33 -6.06
C ARG A 20 12.32 -16.27 -4.84
N ILE A 21 12.64 -17.55 -5.04
CA ILE A 21 12.84 -18.54 -3.97
C ILE A 21 13.76 -17.99 -2.87
N ILE A 22 13.38 -18.27 -1.63
CA ILE A 22 14.16 -17.94 -0.44
C ILE A 22 15.13 -19.10 -0.20
N SER A 23 16.41 -18.86 -0.44
CA SER A 23 17.47 -19.88 -0.35
C SER A 23 18.40 -19.70 0.86
N SER A 24 18.27 -18.59 1.58
CA SER A 24 19.14 -18.23 2.69
C SER A 24 18.43 -17.39 3.74
N GLN A 25 18.99 -17.30 4.95
CA GLN A 25 18.50 -16.43 6.01
C GLN A 25 18.49 -14.95 5.59
N ARG A 26 19.43 -14.55 4.74
CA ARG A 26 19.50 -13.19 4.18
C ARG A 26 18.33 -12.93 3.25
N ASP A 27 17.99 -13.89 2.38
CA ASP A 27 16.84 -13.78 1.48
C ASP A 27 15.53 -13.68 2.25
N GLU A 28 15.39 -14.50 3.30
CA GLU A 28 14.22 -14.47 4.18
C GLU A 28 14.08 -13.12 4.87
N THR A 29 15.16 -12.63 5.49
CA THR A 29 15.19 -11.32 6.15
C THR A 29 14.83 -10.20 5.17
N ASN A 30 15.36 -10.24 3.94
CA ASN A 30 15.06 -9.25 2.91
C ASN A 30 13.60 -9.34 2.44
N PHE A 31 13.07 -10.55 2.28
CA PHE A 31 11.68 -10.78 1.92
C PHE A 31 10.76 -10.18 2.98
N GLU A 32 10.95 -10.55 4.25
CA GLU A 32 10.17 -10.06 5.38
C GLU A 32 10.27 -8.54 5.55
N ARG A 33 11.49 -8.00 5.47
CA ARG A 33 11.73 -6.57 5.72
C ARG A 33 11.25 -5.66 4.60
N ARG A 34 11.41 -6.07 3.34
CA ARG A 34 11.27 -5.18 2.17
C ARG A 34 10.08 -5.49 1.29
N LYS A 35 9.69 -6.76 1.16
CA LYS A 35 8.59 -7.20 0.29
C LYS A 35 7.30 -7.39 1.09
N LEU A 36 7.39 -8.07 2.22
CA LEU A 36 6.22 -8.48 2.99
C LEU A 36 5.45 -7.29 3.56
N ILE A 37 6.12 -6.19 3.92
CA ILE A 37 5.48 -4.90 4.25
C ILE A 37 4.59 -4.38 3.11
N LYS A 38 5.05 -4.47 1.85
CA LYS A 38 4.30 -3.99 0.69
C LYS A 38 3.10 -4.87 0.40
N PHE A 39 3.27 -6.19 0.54
CA PHE A 39 2.19 -7.17 0.38
C PHE A 39 1.08 -6.92 1.40
N TRP A 40 1.48 -6.75 2.67
CA TRP A 40 0.57 -6.42 3.75
C TRP A 40 -0.14 -5.09 3.50
N ALA A 41 0.60 -3.99 3.28
CA ALA A 41 0.02 -2.65 3.17
C ALA A 41 -1.02 -2.57 2.05
N GLN A 42 -0.72 -3.10 0.87
CA GLN A 42 -1.66 -3.13 -0.26
C GLN A 42 -2.95 -3.88 0.09
N SER A 43 -2.81 -5.12 0.57
CA SER A 43 -3.96 -6.00 0.79
C SER A 43 -4.76 -5.58 2.03
N PHE A 44 -4.10 -5.01 3.04
CA PHE A 44 -4.72 -4.49 4.25
C PHE A 44 -5.61 -3.28 3.93
N LEU A 45 -5.13 -2.33 3.13
CA LEU A 45 -5.86 -1.11 2.79
C LEU A 45 -7.13 -1.39 1.99
N VAL A 46 -7.08 -2.32 1.03
CA VAL A 46 -8.23 -2.69 0.19
C VAL A 46 -9.13 -3.73 0.87
N GLY A 47 -8.66 -4.40 1.92
CA GLY A 47 -9.42 -5.41 2.66
C GLY A 47 -9.38 -6.81 2.06
N THR A 48 -8.41 -7.09 1.18
CA THR A 48 -8.20 -8.43 0.60
C THR A 48 -7.64 -9.37 1.68
N PRO A 49 -8.32 -10.46 2.05
CA PRO A 49 -7.93 -11.28 3.20
C PRO A 49 -6.75 -12.22 2.94
N THR A 50 -6.51 -12.57 1.67
CA THR A 50 -5.61 -13.64 1.28
C THR A 50 -4.64 -13.17 0.20
N ILE A 51 -3.36 -13.49 0.38
CA ILE A 51 -2.30 -13.30 -0.61
C ILE A 51 -1.72 -14.67 -0.94
N ILE A 52 -1.61 -15.01 -2.23
CA ILE A 52 -0.93 -16.22 -2.68
C ILE A 52 0.34 -15.80 -3.41
N CYS A 53 1.50 -16.21 -2.88
CA CYS A 53 2.80 -15.92 -3.48
C CYS A 53 3.40 -17.17 -4.11
N GLY A 54 3.62 -17.13 -5.43
CA GLY A 54 4.45 -18.12 -6.12
C GLY A 54 5.94 -17.76 -5.99
N PHE A 55 6.73 -18.68 -5.45
CA PHE A 55 8.18 -18.56 -5.40
C PHE A 55 8.80 -19.22 -6.63
N ARG A 56 9.44 -18.41 -7.47
CA ARG A 56 10.06 -18.84 -8.73
C ARG A 56 11.57 -18.96 -8.61
N ASP A 57 12.13 -19.87 -9.41
CA ASP A 57 13.56 -19.92 -9.66
C ASP A 57 14.02 -18.77 -10.58
N ASP A 58 15.31 -18.78 -10.92
CA ASP A 58 15.93 -17.79 -11.81
C ASP A 58 15.57 -18.01 -13.29
N ASP A 59 15.17 -19.24 -13.65
CA ASP A 59 14.65 -19.59 -14.98
C ASP A 59 13.19 -19.12 -15.18
N GLY A 60 12.56 -18.58 -14.14
CA GLY A 60 11.22 -17.98 -14.20
C GLY A 60 10.07 -18.92 -13.84
N PHE A 61 10.36 -20.16 -13.44
CA PHE A 61 9.36 -21.16 -13.11
C PHE A 61 8.98 -21.12 -11.64
N VAL A 62 7.69 -21.01 -11.33
CA VAL A 62 7.17 -21.14 -9.96
C VAL A 62 7.41 -22.57 -9.47
N LYS A 63 8.14 -22.72 -8.37
CA LYS A 63 8.46 -24.03 -7.76
C LYS A 63 7.62 -24.30 -6.53
N THR A 64 7.31 -23.27 -5.76
CA THR A 64 6.48 -23.39 -4.56
C THR A 64 5.48 -22.26 -4.49
N VAL A 65 4.37 -22.50 -3.78
CA VAL A 65 3.32 -21.51 -3.55
C VAL A 65 3.07 -21.44 -2.06
N GLN A 66 2.98 -20.23 -1.52
CA GLN A 66 2.64 -20.00 -0.13
C GLN A 66 1.45 -19.04 -0.03
N THR A 67 0.52 -19.39 0.86
CA THR A 67 -0.62 -18.54 1.19
C THR A 67 -0.32 -17.75 2.45
N PHE A 68 -0.57 -16.45 2.42
CA PHE A 68 -0.47 -15.54 3.56
C PHE A 68 -1.86 -14.96 3.84
N LYS A 69 -2.29 -15.02 5.10
CA LYS A 69 -3.46 -14.25 5.54
C LYS A 69 -3.02 -12.84 5.87
N THR A 70 -3.60 -11.84 5.22
CA THR A 70 -3.21 -10.43 5.34
C THR A 70 -3.09 -9.97 6.80
N MET A 71 -4.04 -10.35 7.64
CA MET A 71 -4.08 -9.94 9.06
C MET A 71 -3.05 -10.65 9.95
N GLU A 72 -2.46 -11.76 9.49
CA GLU A 72 -1.45 -12.50 10.24
C GLU A 72 -0.02 -12.03 9.90
N ILE A 73 0.18 -11.38 8.74
CA ILE A 73 1.49 -10.94 8.26
C ILE A 73 2.27 -10.12 9.29
N PRO A 74 1.71 -9.10 9.96
CA PRO A 74 2.47 -8.33 10.96
C PRO A 74 2.99 -9.17 12.12
N ARG A 75 2.36 -10.30 12.45
CA ARG A 75 2.82 -11.19 13.52
C ARG A 75 4.07 -11.97 13.12
N MET A 76 4.27 -12.22 11.83
CA MET A 76 5.43 -12.97 11.32
C MET A 76 6.76 -12.24 11.59
N VAL A 77 6.73 -10.91 11.61
CA VAL A 77 7.93 -10.07 11.78
C VAL A 77 8.03 -9.42 13.16
N ARG A 78 7.01 -9.59 14.01
CA ARG A 78 6.94 -8.97 15.32
C ARG A 78 8.07 -9.46 16.22
N GLY A 79 8.79 -8.52 16.85
CA GLY A 79 9.89 -8.83 17.77
C GLY A 79 11.20 -9.24 17.10
N LYS A 80 11.26 -9.29 15.76
CA LYS A 80 12.52 -9.47 15.02
C LYS A 80 13.24 -8.13 14.90
N ASP A 81 14.57 -8.16 15.01
CA ASP A 81 15.38 -6.95 14.95
C ASP A 81 15.28 -6.24 13.59
N ASN A 82 15.11 -4.91 13.67
CA ASN A 82 15.13 -4.01 12.52
C ASN A 82 14.09 -4.40 11.44
N MET A 83 12.91 -4.87 11.89
CA MET A 83 11.72 -5.06 11.07
C MET A 83 10.77 -3.87 11.17
N TRP A 84 9.82 -3.83 10.24
CA TRP A 84 8.76 -2.84 10.23
C TRP A 84 7.67 -3.18 11.26
N ASP A 85 6.94 -2.16 11.71
CA ASP A 85 5.80 -2.31 12.61
C ASP A 85 4.53 -1.76 11.93
N ALA A 86 3.47 -2.57 11.93
CA ALA A 86 2.21 -2.23 11.29
C ALA A 86 1.56 -0.98 11.90
N ASN A 87 1.63 -0.78 13.21
CA ASN A 87 1.07 0.40 13.86
C ASN A 87 1.85 1.66 13.47
N VAL A 88 3.18 1.58 13.36
CA VAL A 88 3.99 2.69 12.86
C VAL A 88 3.53 3.10 11.45
N CYS A 89 3.34 2.13 10.55
CA CYS A 89 2.85 2.41 9.20
C CYS A 89 1.47 3.08 9.18
N ILE A 90 0.51 2.56 9.95
CA ILE A 90 -0.86 3.11 9.98
C ILE A 90 -0.91 4.48 10.67
N ASN A 91 -0.18 4.65 11.77
CA ASN A 91 -0.13 5.93 12.48
C ASN A 91 0.52 7.02 11.61
N PHE A 92 1.60 6.68 10.90
CA PHE A 92 2.23 7.59 9.95
C PHE A 92 1.27 7.97 8.80
N ALA A 93 0.60 6.99 8.18
CA ALA A 93 -0.36 7.26 7.12
C ALA A 93 -1.50 8.17 7.60
N ASN A 94 -2.04 7.90 8.79
CA ASN A 94 -3.08 8.74 9.40
C ASN A 94 -2.59 10.17 9.67
N ALA A 95 -1.37 10.33 10.20
CA ALA A 95 -0.78 11.64 10.44
C ALA A 95 -0.58 12.43 9.14
N VAL A 96 -0.10 11.79 8.07
CA VAL A 96 0.06 12.41 6.75
C VAL A 96 -1.28 12.84 6.16
N LEU A 97 -2.31 11.99 6.24
CA LEU A 97 -3.64 12.33 5.71
C LEU A 97 -4.28 13.50 6.47
N ASN A 98 -4.15 13.53 7.80
CA ASN A 98 -4.62 14.67 8.62
C ASN A 98 -3.86 15.94 8.27
N TRP A 99 -2.54 15.86 8.15
CA TRP A 99 -1.70 16.98 7.76
C TRP A 99 -2.08 17.52 6.37
N ILE A 100 -2.31 16.66 5.37
CA ILE A 100 -2.79 17.07 4.04
C ILE A 100 -4.13 17.81 4.17
N ARG A 101 -5.08 17.25 4.92
CA ARG A 101 -6.39 17.86 5.14
C ARG A 101 -6.31 19.27 5.75
N GLU A 102 -5.37 19.49 6.66
CA GLU A 102 -5.17 20.78 7.33
C GLU A 102 -4.51 21.84 6.42
N HIS A 103 -3.73 21.41 5.42
CA HIS A 103 -2.90 22.32 4.60
C HIS A 103 -3.41 22.50 3.16
N VAL A 104 -4.23 21.59 2.65
CA VAL A 104 -4.93 21.73 1.34
C VAL A 104 -6.28 22.40 1.61
N THR A 105 -6.28 23.73 1.61
CA THR A 105 -7.44 24.55 2.00
C THR A 105 -8.22 25.14 0.84
N GLU A 106 -7.65 25.17 -0.36
CA GLU A 106 -8.31 25.71 -1.55
C GLU A 106 -9.35 24.73 -2.11
N ASP A 107 -10.60 25.16 -2.19
CA ASP A 107 -11.70 24.41 -2.81
C ASP A 107 -11.89 24.84 -4.27
N ASP A 108 -10.89 24.50 -5.11
CA ASP A 108 -10.93 24.68 -6.56
C ASP A 108 -10.38 23.40 -7.23
N PRO A 109 -11.19 22.69 -8.05
CA PRO A 109 -10.78 21.43 -8.67
C PRO A 109 -9.62 21.56 -9.68
N GLN A 110 -9.29 22.78 -10.10
CA GLN A 110 -8.13 23.06 -10.94
C GLN A 110 -6.87 23.32 -10.12
N VAL A 111 -7.00 23.71 -8.86
CA VAL A 111 -5.86 23.93 -7.97
C VAL A 111 -5.26 22.61 -7.56
N THR A 112 -3.93 22.56 -7.59
CA THR A 112 -3.16 21.37 -7.23
C THR A 112 -2.09 21.68 -6.22
N TYR A 113 -1.80 20.69 -5.39
CA TYR A 113 -0.67 20.68 -4.48
C TYR A 113 0.19 19.46 -4.79
N THR A 114 1.51 19.63 -4.71
CA THR A 114 2.46 18.54 -4.84
C THR A 114 2.95 18.12 -3.47
N ILE A 115 2.84 16.82 -3.17
CA ILE A 115 3.44 16.21 -1.98
C ILE A 115 4.76 15.59 -2.40
N SER A 116 5.85 15.95 -1.73
CA SER A 116 7.17 15.36 -1.97
C SER A 116 7.79 14.77 -0.71
N TRP A 117 8.48 13.64 -0.89
CA TRP A 117 9.33 13.01 0.12
C TRP A 117 10.63 12.58 -0.57
N LYS A 118 11.68 13.38 -0.42
CA LYS A 118 12.95 13.26 -1.15
C LYS A 118 14.11 13.14 -0.18
N GLN A 119 15.28 12.70 -0.66
CA GLN A 119 16.51 12.61 0.15
C GLN A 119 16.75 13.94 0.90
N PRO A 120 17.07 13.91 2.22
CA PRO A 120 17.42 12.76 3.08
C PRO A 120 16.24 12.01 3.71
N TRP A 121 15.03 12.14 3.16
CA TRP A 121 13.79 11.45 3.57
C TRP A 121 13.31 11.80 4.99
N GLN A 122 13.63 13.01 5.44
CA GLN A 122 13.30 13.46 6.80
C GLN A 122 11.91 14.06 6.89
N ASN A 123 11.46 14.79 5.87
CA ASN A 123 10.20 15.54 5.90
C ASN A 123 9.33 15.21 4.69
N VAL A 124 8.02 15.16 4.92
CA VAL A 124 7.01 15.25 3.86
C VAL A 124 6.72 16.72 3.64
N GLU A 125 6.84 17.17 2.39
CA GLU A 125 6.68 18.57 2.00
C GLU A 125 5.45 18.73 1.12
N LEU A 126 4.75 19.87 1.27
CA LEU A 126 3.59 20.23 0.45
C LEU A 126 3.89 21.55 -0.24
N THR A 127 3.75 21.57 -1.56
CA THR A 127 3.95 22.78 -2.37
C THR A 127 2.68 23.10 -3.14
N TYR A 128 2.19 24.34 -3.01
CA TYR A 128 1.12 24.85 -3.85
C TYR A 128 1.58 24.96 -5.30
N ALA A 129 0.92 24.26 -6.22
CA ALA A 129 1.28 24.20 -7.63
C ALA A 129 0.34 25.02 -8.53
N GLY A 130 -0.69 25.65 -7.96
CA GLY A 130 -1.71 26.39 -8.70
C GLY A 130 -2.44 25.51 -9.72
N LYS A 131 -2.81 26.09 -10.86
CA LYS A 131 -3.62 25.44 -11.91
C LYS A 131 -2.82 24.71 -12.99
N THR A 132 -1.64 24.22 -12.65
CA THR A 132 -0.68 23.69 -13.63
C THR A 132 -0.90 22.21 -13.95
N ASN A 133 -1.38 21.41 -12.99
CA ASN A 133 -1.43 19.95 -13.08
C ASN A 133 -2.79 19.37 -12.69
N ALA A 134 -3.87 20.08 -13.02
CA ALA A 134 -5.24 19.62 -12.73
C ALA A 134 -5.47 18.22 -13.31
N PHE A 135 -5.95 17.29 -12.48
CA PHE A 135 -6.17 15.89 -12.85
C PHE A 135 -7.65 15.48 -12.84
N LEU A 136 -8.55 16.35 -12.36
CA LEU A 136 -9.99 16.15 -12.45
C LEU A 136 -10.46 16.50 -13.86
N THR A 137 -11.14 15.56 -14.52
CA THR A 137 -11.65 15.75 -15.88
C THR A 137 -12.93 16.57 -15.89
N GLU A 138 -13.23 17.26 -17.00
CA GLU A 138 -14.50 17.98 -17.13
C GLU A 138 -15.72 17.09 -16.94
N SER A 139 -15.73 15.88 -17.50
CA SER A 139 -16.85 14.95 -17.34
C SER A 139 -17.07 14.56 -15.88
N TYR A 140 -16.01 14.39 -15.08
CA TYR A 140 -16.15 14.17 -13.64
C TYR A 140 -16.78 15.38 -12.94
N LEU A 141 -16.32 16.59 -13.27
CA LEU A 141 -16.85 17.84 -12.70
C LEU A 141 -18.30 18.12 -13.11
N LYS A 142 -18.69 17.72 -14.32
CA LYS A 142 -20.04 17.84 -14.86
C LYS A 142 -20.97 16.70 -14.43
N GLY A 143 -20.45 15.68 -13.76
CA GLY A 143 -21.21 14.48 -13.37
C GLY A 143 -21.64 13.61 -14.56
N GLU A 144 -20.96 13.72 -15.70
CA GLU A 144 -21.23 12.93 -16.89
C GLU A 144 -20.63 11.53 -16.71
N MET A 145 -21.50 10.54 -16.48
CA MET A 145 -21.11 9.13 -16.48
C MET A 145 -20.92 8.66 -17.92
N ARG A 146 -19.86 7.89 -18.18
CA ARG A 146 -19.74 7.17 -19.45
C ARG A 146 -20.93 6.20 -19.57
N PRO A 147 -21.65 6.16 -20.70
CA PRO A 147 -22.64 5.12 -20.92
C PRO A 147 -21.98 3.75 -20.84
N GLU A 148 -22.69 2.80 -20.23
CA GLU A 148 -22.27 1.40 -20.07
C GLU A 148 -22.02 0.70 -21.42
#